data_AF-A0A2J6MQT6-F1
#
_entry.id   AF-A0A2J6MQT6-F1
#
_cell.length_a   1.000
_cell.length_b   1.000
_cell.length_c   1.000
_cell.angle_alpha   90.00
_cell.angle_beta   90.00
_cell.angle_gamma   90.00
#
_symmetry.space_group_name_H-M   'P 1'
#
loop_
_entity.id
_entity.type
_entity.pdbx_description
1 polymer ?
#
loop_
_entity_poly.entity_id
_entity_poly.type
_entity_poly.pdbx_seq_one_letter_code
_entity_poly.pdbx_strand_id
1 'polypeptide(L)'
;MSGIVGMLTGISGAVMGYIAYRRSNQIKALDMRLALRKDLEEVREAVTTFRELMSSAEGSRRATLAARGLYKSGNMVVWERTLEADRAEVAKIAAAILSEGTDFAALSEAQLETELVAVHKIKTSLSKLVEKYRGELAADDDIRRQIGQQQTAIAAARMGQKP
;
A
#
# COMPACT_ATOMS: atom_id res chain seq x y z
N MET A 1 4.27 14.46 -1.86
CA MET A 1 3.84 13.39 -0.93
C MET A 1 4.63 12.11 -1.23
N SER A 2 5.94 12.09 -0.95
CA SER A 2 6.86 11.06 -1.47
C SER A 2 7.78 10.45 -0.40
N GLY A 3 7.70 10.91 0.87
CA GLY A 3 8.61 10.48 1.94
C GLY A 3 8.27 9.10 2.52
N ILE A 4 7.02 8.88 2.92
CA ILE A 4 6.57 7.66 3.63
C ILE A 4 6.56 6.45 2.67
N VAL A 5 6.24 6.73 1.42
CA VAL A 5 6.13 5.79 0.29
C VAL A 5 7.48 5.14 -0.06
N GLY A 6 8.57 5.90 -0.04
CA GLY A 6 9.93 5.36 -0.22
C GLY A 6 10.44 4.62 1.01
N MET A 7 9.90 4.92 2.19
CA MET A 7 10.27 4.27 3.45
C MET A 7 9.83 2.81 3.49
N LEU A 8 8.58 2.50 3.10
CA LEU A 8 8.02 1.14 3.18
C LEU A 8 8.76 0.11 2.31
N THR A 9 9.28 0.52 1.16
CA THR A 9 10.07 -0.35 0.28
C THR A 9 11.49 -0.58 0.80
N GLY A 10 12.07 0.40 1.52
CA GLY A 10 13.40 0.30 2.11
C GLY A 10 13.47 -0.48 3.44
N ILE A 11 12.39 -0.50 4.23
CA ILE A 11 12.40 -1.09 5.59
C ILE A 11 12.37 -2.63 5.57
N SER A 12 11.92 -3.26 4.49
CA SER A 12 11.79 -4.74 4.44
C SER A 12 13.15 -5.45 4.54
N GLY A 13 14.23 -4.86 4.03
CA GLY A 13 15.59 -5.43 4.12
C GLY A 13 16.29 -5.16 5.46
N ALA A 14 16.01 -4.02 6.08
CA ALA A 14 16.71 -3.57 7.28
C ALA A 14 16.34 -4.37 8.54
N VAL A 15 15.09 -4.87 8.65
CA VAL A 15 14.62 -5.54 9.87
C VAL A 15 15.19 -6.94 10.03
N MET A 16 15.28 -7.74 8.96
CA MET A 16 15.95 -9.07 9.04
C MET A 16 17.46 -8.91 9.27
N GLY A 17 18.09 -7.91 8.64
CA GLY A 17 19.47 -7.54 8.93
C GLY A 17 19.66 -7.12 10.39
N TYR A 18 18.73 -6.35 10.94
CA TYR A 18 18.73 -5.90 12.33
C TYR A 18 18.51 -7.07 13.32
N ILE A 19 17.56 -7.98 13.06
CA ILE A 19 17.32 -9.17 13.89
C ILE A 19 18.53 -10.11 13.85
N ALA A 20 19.10 -10.36 12.67
CA ALA A 20 20.30 -11.18 12.52
C ALA A 20 21.52 -10.56 13.20
N TYR A 21 21.73 -9.25 13.03
CA TYR A 21 22.79 -8.48 13.70
C TYR A 21 22.62 -8.50 15.22
N ARG A 22 21.38 -8.46 15.71
CA ARG A 22 21.01 -8.47 17.12
C ARG A 22 21.11 -9.85 17.77
N ARG A 23 20.83 -10.93 17.05
CA ARG A 23 21.05 -12.29 17.56
C ARG A 23 22.54 -12.54 17.89
N SER A 24 23.44 -11.77 17.26
CA SER A 24 24.88 -11.73 17.55
C SER A 24 25.34 -10.64 18.52
N ASN A 25 24.52 -9.65 18.87
CA ASN A 25 24.90 -8.51 19.73
C ASN A 25 23.87 -8.23 20.85
N GLN A 26 24.34 -7.91 22.06
CA GLN A 26 23.47 -7.55 23.21
C GLN A 26 22.82 -6.15 23.06
N ILE A 27 21.87 -6.01 22.13
CA ILE A 27 21.02 -4.81 22.09
C ILE A 27 20.04 -4.90 23.26
N LYS A 28 19.93 -3.84 24.06
CA LYS A 28 19.16 -3.86 25.31
C LYS A 28 17.64 -3.79 25.05
N ALA A 29 16.83 -4.35 25.95
CA ALA A 29 15.37 -4.27 25.91
C ALA A 29 14.79 -2.86 25.66
N LEU A 30 15.46 -1.80 26.15
CA LEU A 30 15.05 -0.42 25.94
C LEU A 30 15.05 -0.03 24.45
N ASP A 31 16.10 -0.39 23.72
CA ASP A 31 16.23 -0.08 22.29
C ASP A 31 15.16 -0.81 21.47
N MET A 32 14.80 -2.04 21.86
CA MET A 32 13.70 -2.78 21.22
C MET A 32 12.36 -2.10 21.38
N ARG A 33 12.08 -1.57 22.58
CA ARG A 33 10.80 -0.88 22.86
C ARG A 33 10.69 0.38 22.02
N LEU A 34 11.78 1.12 21.88
CA LEU A 34 11.82 2.31 21.02
C LEU A 34 11.63 1.93 19.54
N ALA A 35 12.34 0.88 19.08
CA ALA A 35 12.17 0.37 17.73
C ALA A 35 10.74 -0.09 17.45
N LEU A 36 10.13 -0.83 18.37
CA LEU A 36 8.76 -1.33 18.25
C LEU A 36 7.73 -0.19 18.19
N ARG A 37 7.87 0.83 19.05
CA ARG A 37 7.01 2.02 19.04
C ARG A 37 7.09 2.76 17.71
N LYS A 38 8.31 2.99 17.23
CA LYS A 38 8.55 3.62 15.92
C LYS A 38 7.92 2.79 14.80
N ASP A 39 8.15 1.49 14.79
CA ASP A 39 7.60 0.62 13.75
C ASP A 39 6.07 0.57 13.75
N LEU A 40 5.44 0.60 14.93
CA LEU A 40 3.99 0.68 15.06
C LEU A 40 3.42 2.00 14.53
N GLU A 41 4.07 3.13 14.84
CA GLU A 41 3.66 4.45 14.35
C GLU A 41 3.75 4.51 12.81
N GLU A 42 4.86 4.05 12.24
CA GLU A 42 5.04 3.99 10.79
C GLU A 42 3.97 3.12 10.11
N VAL A 43 3.58 2.00 10.72
CA VAL A 43 2.51 1.14 10.17
C VAL A 43 1.15 1.85 10.24
N ARG A 44 0.85 2.57 11.32
CA ARG A 44 -0.43 3.32 11.42
C ARG A 44 -0.53 4.41 10.35
N GLU A 45 0.55 5.16 10.17
CA GLU A 45 0.63 6.16 9.10
C GLU A 45 0.48 5.50 7.73
N ALA A 46 1.21 4.41 7.49
CA ALA A 46 1.13 3.67 6.23
C ALA A 46 -0.28 3.13 5.94
N VAL A 47 -1.01 2.63 6.95
CA VAL A 47 -2.41 2.20 6.80
C VAL A 47 -3.30 3.37 6.38
N THR A 48 -3.10 4.54 6.98
CA THR A 48 -3.86 5.75 6.65
C THR A 48 -3.60 6.17 5.20
N THR A 49 -2.34 6.30 4.80
CA THR A 49 -1.96 6.59 3.41
C THR A 49 -2.45 5.54 2.43
N PHE A 50 -2.43 4.26 2.81
CA PHE A 50 -2.89 3.19 1.92
C PHE A 50 -4.39 3.26 1.65
N ARG A 51 -5.21 3.66 2.64
CA ARG A 51 -6.65 3.89 2.42
C ARG A 51 -6.91 4.99 1.40
N GLU A 52 -6.12 6.06 1.41
CA GLU A 52 -6.19 7.13 0.41
C GLU A 52 -5.79 6.65 -0.98
N LEU A 53 -4.75 5.81 -1.08
CA LEU A 53 -4.32 5.19 -2.33
C LEU A 53 -5.43 4.31 -2.93
N MET A 54 -6.10 3.50 -2.11
CA MET A 54 -7.23 2.67 -2.54
C MET A 54 -8.40 3.52 -3.07
N SER A 55 -8.73 4.62 -2.39
CA SER A 55 -9.76 5.56 -2.83
C SER A 55 -9.41 6.20 -4.19
N SER A 56 -8.14 6.59 -4.35
CA SER A 56 -7.63 7.14 -5.61
C SER A 56 -7.69 6.13 -6.75
N ALA A 57 -7.31 4.88 -6.50
CA ALA A 57 -7.39 3.79 -7.47
C ALA A 57 -8.83 3.42 -7.85
N GLU A 58 -9.75 3.45 -6.89
CA GLU A 58 -11.18 3.27 -7.16
C GLU A 58 -11.70 4.34 -8.12
N GLY A 59 -11.44 5.62 -7.81
CA GLY A 59 -11.84 6.74 -8.66
C GLY A 59 -11.23 6.65 -10.07
N SER A 60 -9.94 6.32 -10.14
CA SER A 60 -9.22 6.10 -11.40
C SER A 60 -9.86 5.00 -12.24
N ARG A 61 -10.12 3.83 -11.65
CA ARG A 61 -10.68 2.69 -12.38
C ARG A 61 -12.06 3.01 -12.95
N ARG A 62 -12.92 3.62 -12.12
CA ARG A 62 -14.26 4.04 -12.53
C ARG A 62 -14.21 4.98 -13.72
N ALA A 63 -13.35 5.99 -13.69
CA ALA A 63 -13.18 6.94 -14.79
C ALA A 63 -12.67 6.25 -16.06
N THR A 64 -11.66 5.40 -15.94
CA THR A 64 -11.06 4.68 -17.07
C THR A 64 -12.03 3.72 -17.74
N LEU A 65 -12.78 2.92 -16.96
CA LEU A 65 -13.78 2.01 -17.52
C LEU A 65 -14.99 2.76 -18.10
N ALA A 66 -15.40 3.88 -17.49
CA ALA A 66 -16.45 4.73 -18.05
C ALA A 66 -16.05 5.31 -19.41
N ALA A 67 -14.82 5.81 -19.55
CA ALA A 67 -14.29 6.31 -20.83
C ALA A 67 -14.25 5.24 -21.93
N ARG A 68 -14.17 3.95 -21.55
CA ARG A 68 -14.21 2.80 -22.47
C ARG A 68 -15.62 2.24 -22.69
N GLY A 69 -16.64 2.78 -22.04
CA GLY A 69 -18.00 2.22 -22.07
C GLY A 69 -18.16 0.89 -21.31
N LEU A 70 -17.18 0.54 -20.46
CA LEU A 70 -17.11 -0.73 -19.72
C LEU A 70 -17.50 -0.61 -18.24
N TYR A 71 -18.09 0.52 -17.83
CA TYR A 71 -18.44 0.75 -16.42
C TYR A 71 -19.40 -0.32 -15.84
N LYS A 72 -20.37 -0.78 -16.63
CA LYS A 72 -21.34 -1.82 -16.23
C LYS A 72 -20.91 -3.24 -16.61
N SER A 73 -19.61 -3.47 -16.79
CA SER A 73 -19.07 -4.77 -17.20
C SER A 73 -18.83 -5.70 -16.01
N GLY A 74 -18.72 -7.01 -16.28
CA GLY A 74 -18.29 -7.99 -15.28
C GLY A 74 -16.91 -7.67 -14.70
N ASN A 75 -16.03 -7.01 -15.46
CA ASN A 75 -14.72 -6.58 -14.98
C ASN A 75 -14.83 -5.56 -13.85
N MET A 76 -15.82 -4.65 -13.91
CA MET A 76 -16.07 -3.70 -12.83
C MET A 76 -16.55 -4.42 -11.57
N VAL A 77 -17.44 -5.41 -11.71
CA VAL A 77 -17.92 -6.22 -10.58
C VAL A 77 -16.77 -6.99 -9.91
N VAL A 78 -15.87 -7.58 -10.70
CA VAL A 78 -14.68 -8.28 -10.18
C VAL A 78 -13.76 -7.30 -9.45
N TRP A 79 -13.54 -6.11 -10.02
CA TRP A 79 -12.75 -5.06 -9.39
C TRP A 79 -13.33 -4.61 -8.06
N GLU A 80 -14.64 -4.34 -7.98
CA GLU A 80 -15.31 -3.93 -6.74
C GLU A 80 -15.20 -4.99 -5.65
N ARG A 81 -15.37 -6.27 -6.00
CA ARG A 81 -15.18 -7.38 -5.05
C ARG A 81 -13.74 -7.47 -4.55
N THR A 82 -12.78 -7.23 -5.44
CA THR A 82 -11.35 -7.23 -5.07
C THR A 82 -11.03 -6.06 -4.13
N LEU A 83 -11.54 -4.87 -4.45
CA LEU A 83 -11.39 -3.67 -3.62
C LEU A 83 -11.99 -3.88 -2.23
N GLU A 84 -13.18 -4.48 -2.14
CA GLU A 84 -13.84 -4.75 -0.87
C GLU A 84 -13.08 -5.80 -0.04
N ALA A 85 -12.60 -6.86 -0.67
CA ALA A 85 -11.76 -7.86 0.00
C ALA A 85 -10.46 -7.24 0.55
N ASP A 86 -9.81 -6.38 -0.23
CA ASP A 86 -8.61 -5.67 0.21
C ASP A 86 -8.93 -4.68 1.34
N ARG A 87 -10.08 -3.99 1.31
CA ARG A 87 -10.52 -3.09 2.40
C ARG A 87 -10.69 -3.86 3.70
N ALA A 88 -11.33 -5.03 3.64
CA ALA A 88 -11.49 -5.90 4.79
C ALA A 88 -10.12 -6.37 5.32
N GLU A 89 -9.17 -6.66 4.45
CA GLU A 89 -7.81 -7.02 4.85
C GLU A 89 -7.08 -5.86 5.55
N VAL A 90 -7.17 -4.65 5.01
CA VAL A 90 -6.62 -3.44 5.65
C VAL A 90 -7.27 -3.16 7.00
N ALA A 91 -8.58 -3.41 7.13
CA ALA A 91 -9.27 -3.26 8.41
C ALA A 91 -8.76 -4.27 9.44
N LYS A 92 -8.52 -5.53 9.06
CA LYS A 92 -7.90 -6.54 9.93
C LYS A 92 -6.49 -6.15 10.32
N ILE A 93 -5.68 -5.68 9.37
CA ILE A 93 -4.33 -5.17 9.65
C ILE A 93 -4.40 -4.02 10.65
N ALA A 94 -5.28 -3.05 10.43
CA ALA A 94 -5.46 -1.90 11.31
C ALA A 94 -5.85 -2.32 12.73
N ALA A 95 -6.73 -3.33 12.87
CA ALA A 95 -7.15 -3.85 14.16
C ALA A 95 -6.07 -4.67 14.88
N ALA A 96 -5.12 -5.27 14.14
CA ALA A 96 -4.00 -6.02 14.71
C ALA A 96 -2.86 -5.12 15.22
N ILE A 97 -2.83 -3.85 14.82
CA ILE A 97 -1.84 -2.89 15.32
C ILE A 97 -2.16 -2.56 16.78
N LEU A 98 -1.22 -2.83 17.67
CA LEU A 98 -1.32 -2.46 19.09
C LEU A 98 -1.59 -0.96 19.24
N SER A 99 -2.36 -0.57 20.26
CA SER A 99 -2.75 0.82 20.49
C SER A 99 -1.56 1.71 20.88
N GLU A 100 -1.68 3.01 20.65
CA GLU A 100 -0.62 4.01 20.88
C GLU A 100 -0.16 4.13 22.34
N GLY A 101 -0.99 3.67 23.28
CA GLY A 101 -0.68 3.63 24.71
C GLY A 101 -0.21 2.28 25.24
N THR A 102 0.09 1.30 24.37
CA THR A 102 0.53 -0.02 24.84
C THR A 102 1.86 0.10 25.59
N ASP A 103 1.87 -0.25 26.87
CA ASP A 103 3.09 -0.24 27.66
C ASP A 103 3.91 -1.52 27.42
N PHE A 104 5.10 -1.32 26.85
CA PHE A 104 6.05 -2.40 26.56
C PHE A 104 7.07 -2.60 27.69
N ALA A 105 7.00 -1.83 28.78
CA ALA A 105 7.93 -1.94 29.91
C ALA A 105 7.89 -3.32 30.58
N ALA A 106 6.72 -3.95 30.62
CA ALA A 106 6.52 -5.28 31.19
C ALA A 106 6.96 -6.43 30.28
N LEU A 107 7.24 -6.17 28.99
CA LEU A 107 7.65 -7.22 28.06
C LEU A 107 9.13 -7.59 28.25
N SER A 108 9.39 -8.89 28.25
CA SER A 108 10.72 -9.48 28.13
C SER A 108 11.30 -9.28 26.74
N GLU A 109 12.62 -9.46 26.58
CA GLU A 109 13.30 -9.32 25.29
C GLU A 109 12.75 -10.29 24.23
N ALA A 110 12.44 -11.52 24.61
CA ALA A 110 11.87 -12.51 23.69
C ALA A 110 10.45 -12.12 23.21
N GLN A 111 9.64 -11.53 24.09
CA GLN A 111 8.32 -11.02 23.73
C GLN A 111 8.44 -9.80 22.82
N LEU A 112 9.34 -8.87 23.13
CA LEU A 112 9.61 -7.71 22.28
C LEU A 112 10.08 -8.13 20.88
N GLU A 113 10.86 -9.21 20.78
CA GLU A 113 11.31 -9.74 19.48
C GLU A 113 10.12 -10.31 18.69
N THR A 114 9.24 -11.03 19.36
CA THR A 114 8.02 -11.58 18.76
C THR A 114 7.13 -10.45 18.20
N GLU A 115 6.95 -9.37 18.96
CA GLU A 115 6.19 -8.20 18.52
C GLU A 115 6.86 -7.48 17.34
N LEU A 116 8.18 -7.29 17.35
CA LEU A 116 8.91 -6.70 16.23
C LEU A 116 8.73 -7.53 14.94
N VAL A 117 8.81 -8.86 15.05
CA VAL A 117 8.56 -9.76 13.91
C VAL A 117 7.12 -9.65 13.43
N ALA A 118 6.14 -9.53 14.34
CA ALA A 118 4.73 -9.36 13.99
C ALA A 118 4.50 -8.05 13.22
N VAL A 119 5.02 -6.93 13.72
CA VAL A 119 4.92 -5.62 13.06
C VAL A 119 5.62 -5.64 11.70
N HIS A 120 6.76 -6.33 11.58
CA HIS A 120 7.42 -6.50 10.29
C HIS A 120 6.56 -7.25 9.27
N LYS A 121 5.91 -8.35 9.68
CA LYS A 121 4.97 -9.09 8.79
C LYS A 121 3.82 -8.20 8.33
N ILE A 122 3.33 -7.32 9.20
CA ILE A 122 2.31 -6.33 8.84
C ILE A 122 2.87 -5.36 7.78
N LYS A 123 4.06 -4.79 8.01
CA LYS A 123 4.74 -3.90 7.03
C LYS A 123 4.88 -4.58 5.67
N THR A 124 5.37 -5.81 5.61
CA THR A 124 5.52 -6.55 4.35
C THR A 124 4.18 -6.77 3.64
N SER A 125 3.14 -7.12 4.39
CA SER A 125 1.80 -7.34 3.81
C SER A 125 1.21 -6.06 3.24
N LEU A 126 1.36 -4.95 3.97
CA LEU A 126 0.92 -3.64 3.51
C LEU A 126 1.71 -3.17 2.28
N SER A 127 3.03 -3.38 2.24
CA SER A 127 3.86 -3.03 1.08
C SER A 127 3.41 -3.78 -0.19
N LYS A 128 3.04 -5.06 -0.09
CA LYS A 128 2.50 -5.81 -1.25
C LYS A 128 1.21 -5.20 -1.77
N LEU A 129 0.31 -4.79 -0.88
CA LEU A 129 -0.94 -4.13 -1.26
C LEU A 129 -0.66 -2.75 -1.88
N VAL A 130 0.26 -1.98 -1.33
CA VAL A 130 0.70 -0.69 -1.90
C VAL A 130 1.19 -0.87 -3.34
N GLU A 131 2.09 -1.83 -3.59
CA GLU A 131 2.63 -2.09 -4.93
C GLU A 131 1.54 -2.55 -5.91
N LYS A 132 0.60 -3.40 -5.47
CA LYS A 132 -0.58 -3.77 -6.26
C LYS A 132 -1.33 -2.51 -6.74
N TYR A 133 -1.75 -1.65 -5.83
CA TYR A 133 -2.57 -0.48 -6.18
C TYR A 133 -1.82 0.58 -7.00
N ARG A 134 -0.50 0.69 -6.84
CA ARG A 134 0.34 1.49 -7.75
C ARG A 134 0.33 0.94 -9.16
N GLY A 135 0.48 -0.37 -9.31
CA GLY A 135 0.38 -1.04 -10.61
C GLY A 135 -0.97 -0.80 -11.27
N GLU A 136 -2.07 -0.84 -10.50
CA GLU A 136 -3.41 -0.58 -11.02
C GLU A 136 -3.61 0.86 -11.48
N LEU A 137 -3.09 1.84 -10.74
CA LEU A 137 -3.09 3.25 -11.15
C LEU A 137 -2.26 3.48 -12.43
N ALA A 138 -1.07 2.87 -12.50
CA ALA A 138 -0.22 2.97 -13.69
C ALA A 138 -0.90 2.36 -14.92
N ALA A 139 -1.57 1.21 -14.77
CA ALA A 139 -2.34 0.59 -15.85
C ALA A 139 -3.51 1.47 -16.31
N ASP A 140 -4.23 2.12 -15.38
CA ASP A 140 -5.28 3.07 -15.72
C ASP A 140 -4.73 4.31 -16.45
N ASP A 141 -3.59 4.84 -16.01
CA ASP A 141 -2.90 5.95 -16.68
C ASP A 141 -2.50 5.61 -18.10
N ASP A 142 -1.96 4.41 -18.34
CA ASP A 142 -1.63 3.91 -19.67
C ASP A 142 -2.87 3.87 -20.57
N ILE A 143 -3.98 3.34 -20.06
CA ILE A 143 -5.24 3.27 -20.79
C ILE A 143 -5.74 4.68 -21.12
N ARG A 144 -5.73 5.61 -20.15
CA ARG A 144 -6.16 7.00 -20.38
C ARG A 144 -5.31 7.68 -21.44
N ARG A 145 -3.99 7.47 -21.43
CA ARG A 145 -3.08 7.99 -22.47
C ARG A 145 -3.43 7.43 -23.85
N GLN A 146 -3.69 6.13 -23.96
CA GLN A 146 -4.09 5.50 -25.22
C GLN A 146 -5.40 6.07 -25.76
N ILE A 147 -6.41 6.27 -24.90
CA ILE A 147 -7.70 6.88 -25.29
C ILE A 147 -7.48 8.29 -25.85
N GLY A 148 -6.67 9.13 -25.18
CA GLY A 148 -6.36 10.48 -25.65
C GLY A 148 -5.66 10.49 -27.01
N GLN A 149 -4.69 9.59 -27.21
CA GLN A 149 -3.99 9.43 -28.49
C GLN A 149 -4.94 8.99 -29.62
N GLN A 150 -5.83 8.04 -29.35
CA GLN A 150 -6.85 7.59 -30.32
C GLN A 150 -7.80 8.72 -30.70
N GLN A 151 -8.27 9.51 -29.73
CA GLN A 151 -9.15 10.65 -29.99
C GLN A 151 -8.47 11.72 -30.85
N THR A 152 -7.19 12.00 -30.58
CA THR A 152 -6.40 12.95 -31.36
C THR A 152 -6.20 12.48 -32.79
N ALA A 153 -5.89 11.19 -32.99
CA ALA A 153 -5.73 10.59 -34.31
C ALA A 153 -7.04 10.62 -35.13
N ILE A 154 -8.18 10.31 -34.49
CA ILE A 154 -9.51 10.38 -35.13
C ILE A 154 -9.84 11.83 -35.53
N ALA A 155 -9.56 12.80 -34.67
CA ALA A 155 -9.79 14.20 -34.98
C ALA A 155 -8.93 14.67 -36.16
N ALA A 156 -7.64 14.31 -36.19
CA ALA A 156 -6.73 14.63 -37.30
C ALA A 156 -7.20 14.00 -38.62
N ALA A 157 -7.61 12.73 -38.61
CA ALA A 157 -8.13 12.04 -39.79
C ALA A 157 -9.40 12.71 -40.34
N ARG A 158 -10.31 13.16 -39.46
CA ARG A 158 -11.53 13.90 -39.85
C ARG A 158 -11.23 15.26 -40.45
N MET A 159 -10.19 15.95 -39.97
CA MET A 159 -9.77 17.25 -40.53
C MET A 159 -9.09 17.10 -41.90
N GLY A 160 -8.32 16.02 -42.12
CA GLY A 160 -7.69 15.74 -43.41
C GLY A 160 -8.63 15.22 -44.51
N GLN A 161 -9.85 14.80 -44.16
CA GLN A 161 -10.88 14.34 -45.11
C GLN A 161 -11.88 15.42 -45.53
N LYS A 162 -11.81 16.64 -44.97
CA LYS A 162 -12.63 17.76 -45.47
C LYS A 162 -12.03 18.27 -46.80
N PRO A 163 -12.81 18.30 -47.90
CA PRO A 163 -12.37 18.88 -49.17
C PRO A 163 -12.17 20.40 -49.08
#